data_AF-A0AAU0XPJ1-F1
#
_entry.id   AF-A0AAU0XPJ1-F1
#
_cell.length_a   1.000
_cell.length_b   1.000
_cell.length_c   1.000
_cell.angle_alpha   90.00
_cell.angle_beta   90.00
_cell.angle_gamma   90.00
#
_symmetry.space_group_name_H-M   'P 1'
#
loop_
_entity.id
_entity.type
_entity.pdbx_description
1 polymer ?
#
loop_
_entity_poly.entity_id
_entity_poly.type
_entity_poly.pdbx_seq_one_letter_code
_entity_poly.pdbx_strand_id
1 'polypeptide(L)'
;MVVQQHRSGGGARAVCALAVVGVMAATAGCSAGGGSGGVVGGRAVADERGGADSADVVHRAAEVLAGGGGRGENQPGGRDVTGSAEVRTSMETAAGGTRVTITGRGTYDFRKRLGRLTLVLPKDAAGEEEHRPITELFTPGALYMKNRGAGVPDSKWVRVDTTALEDGNLVTGGATDPMAAAELLRGAREVTYVGRSELAGVPVRHYRGITDIGRAARAASPGSRDALAAAARGFRTNAVPFDVYLDDAGRLRKVRHRFSFANGGHGGPTVQVVSTTLLSGFGAPVTVQLPDDRDIYTGKIQQGQR
;
A
#
# COMPACT_ATOMS: atom_id res chain seq x y z
N MET A 1 34.94 18.70 32.74
CA MET A 1 35.84 17.53 32.74
C MET A 1 36.22 17.28 31.28
N VAL A 2 37.46 17.62 30.94
CA VAL A 2 38.05 17.58 29.59
C VAL A 2 38.78 16.25 29.46
N VAL A 3 38.51 15.48 28.40
CA VAL A 3 39.33 14.34 27.97
C VAL A 3 39.23 14.30 26.43
N GLN A 4 40.11 14.97 25.70
CA GLN A 4 41.49 14.61 25.32
C GLN A 4 41.54 13.53 24.22
N GLN A 5 41.99 14.01 23.06
CA GLN A 5 42.23 13.26 21.82
C GLN A 5 43.36 12.25 21.99
N HIS A 6 43.25 11.11 21.31
CA HIS A 6 44.41 10.34 20.85
C HIS A 6 44.34 10.17 19.33
N ARG A 7 45.36 10.72 18.67
CA ARG A 7 45.76 10.42 17.29
C ARG A 7 46.84 9.32 17.35
N SER A 8 46.79 8.36 16.42
CA SER A 8 47.85 8.04 15.44
C SER A 8 47.90 6.55 15.05
N GLY A 9 48.34 6.32 13.80
CA GLY A 9 48.59 5.02 13.17
C GLY A 9 47.51 4.67 12.13
N GLY A 10 47.66 4.82 10.82
CA GLY A 10 48.85 4.66 9.97
C GLY A 10 48.75 3.30 9.26
N GLY A 11 48.22 3.27 8.04
CA GLY A 11 48.06 2.05 7.26
C GLY A 11 47.44 2.29 5.90
N ALA A 12 48.28 2.65 4.93
CA ALA A 12 47.92 2.87 3.54
C ALA A 12 47.48 1.57 2.84
N ARG A 13 46.42 1.65 2.03
CA ARG A 13 46.22 0.74 0.89
C ARG A 13 45.81 1.56 -0.33
N ALA A 14 46.74 1.61 -1.28
CA ALA A 14 46.59 2.19 -2.60
C ALA A 14 45.54 1.42 -3.42
N VAL A 15 44.69 2.15 -4.14
CA VAL A 15 43.89 1.59 -5.25
C VAL A 15 44.35 2.31 -6.50
N CYS A 16 45.03 1.56 -7.37
CA CYS A 16 45.48 2.00 -8.67
C CYS A 16 44.29 2.31 -9.60
N ALA A 17 44.40 3.45 -10.27
CA ALA A 17 43.55 3.85 -11.38
C ALA A 17 43.84 3.00 -12.63
N LEU A 18 42.80 2.67 -13.38
CA LEU A 18 42.90 2.36 -14.80
C LEU A 18 41.78 3.10 -15.54
N ALA A 19 42.18 4.18 -16.20
CA ALA A 19 41.43 4.84 -17.25
C ALA A 19 41.61 4.04 -18.55
N VAL A 20 40.53 3.86 -19.32
CA VAL A 20 40.62 3.46 -20.73
C VAL A 20 39.89 4.50 -21.57
N VAL A 21 40.70 5.19 -22.38
CA VAL A 21 40.32 6.05 -23.50
C VAL A 21 40.47 5.21 -24.78
N GLY A 22 39.55 5.37 -25.74
CA GLY A 22 39.65 4.83 -27.10
C GLY A 22 38.46 5.31 -27.94
N VAL A 23 38.52 6.51 -28.54
CA VAL A 23 38.91 6.82 -29.94
C VAL A 23 37.83 6.51 -30.98
N MET A 24 37.47 7.58 -31.71
CA MET A 24 36.48 7.72 -32.78
C MET A 24 36.84 6.95 -34.05
N ALA A 25 35.82 6.54 -34.80
CA ALA A 25 35.89 6.38 -36.25
C ALA A 25 34.61 6.95 -36.89
N ALA A 26 34.76 8.06 -37.60
CA ALA A 26 33.77 8.62 -38.50
C ALA A 26 33.92 7.95 -39.86
N THR A 27 32.83 7.46 -40.44
CA THR A 27 32.75 7.16 -41.87
C THR A 27 31.61 7.98 -42.47
N ALA A 28 31.98 8.88 -43.37
CA ALA A 28 31.10 9.56 -44.28
C ALA A 28 30.39 8.55 -45.21
N GLY A 29 29.12 8.80 -45.48
CA GLY A 29 28.32 8.06 -46.46
C GLY A 29 27.21 8.95 -46.98
N CYS A 30 27.53 9.76 -47.98
CA CYS A 30 26.56 10.51 -48.77
C CYS A 30 25.81 9.58 -49.73
N SER A 31 24.49 9.71 -49.83
CA SER A 31 23.78 9.54 -51.10
C SER A 31 22.50 10.37 -51.07
N ALA A 32 22.40 11.21 -52.08
CA ALA A 32 21.37 12.22 -52.28
C ALA A 32 20.05 11.63 -52.79
N GLY A 33 18.94 12.24 -52.37
CA GLY A 33 17.62 12.08 -52.96
C GLY A 33 16.72 13.19 -52.42
N GLY A 34 16.54 14.25 -53.21
CA GLY A 34 15.88 15.49 -52.79
C GLY A 34 14.39 15.36 -52.48
N GLY A 35 13.91 16.25 -51.63
CA GLY A 35 12.49 16.37 -51.29
C GLY A 35 12.29 17.35 -50.14
N SER A 36 12.22 18.64 -50.47
CA SER A 36 11.95 19.76 -49.57
C SER A 36 10.59 19.61 -48.87
N GLY A 37 10.54 19.85 -47.55
CA GLY A 37 9.29 20.21 -46.87
C GLY A 37 9.17 19.78 -45.41
N GLY A 38 9.32 20.73 -44.48
CA GLY A 38 8.61 20.70 -43.19
C GLY A 38 9.34 20.06 -42.01
N VAL A 39 10.10 20.88 -41.29
CA VAL A 39 10.45 20.64 -39.88
C VAL A 39 9.18 20.78 -39.03
N VAL A 40 8.71 19.69 -38.43
CA VAL A 40 8.35 19.64 -37.00
C VAL A 40 8.71 18.23 -36.51
N GLY A 41 9.83 18.12 -35.81
CA GLY A 41 10.18 16.91 -35.10
C GLY A 41 9.08 16.59 -34.09
N GLY A 42 8.36 15.51 -34.34
CA GLY A 42 7.37 14.95 -33.43
C GLY A 42 8.05 14.59 -32.13
N ARG A 43 7.99 15.53 -31.17
CA ARG A 43 8.12 15.24 -29.75
C ARG A 43 7.10 14.14 -29.48
N ALA A 44 7.55 12.97 -29.05
CA ALA A 44 6.67 11.92 -28.60
C ALA A 44 5.81 12.49 -27.46
N VAL A 45 4.61 12.95 -27.81
CA VAL A 45 3.54 13.16 -26.87
C VAL A 45 3.27 11.77 -26.31
N ALA A 46 3.63 11.56 -25.04
CA ALA A 46 3.10 10.44 -24.30
C ALA A 46 1.58 10.46 -24.51
N ASP A 47 1.04 9.34 -24.97
CA ASP A 47 -0.37 9.21 -25.31
C ASP A 47 -1.22 9.52 -24.07
N GLU A 48 -1.69 10.76 -23.95
CA GLU A 48 -2.54 11.21 -22.84
C GLU A 48 -3.80 10.36 -22.74
N ARG A 49 -4.21 9.76 -23.87
CA ARG A 49 -5.34 8.84 -23.97
C ARG A 49 -5.06 7.51 -23.26
N GLY A 50 -3.90 6.90 -23.49
CA GLY A 50 -3.47 5.69 -22.78
C GLY A 50 -3.29 5.90 -21.26
N GLY A 51 -2.89 7.11 -20.84
CA GLY A 51 -2.82 7.49 -19.43
C GLY A 51 -4.20 7.64 -18.78
N ALA A 52 -5.15 8.30 -19.46
CA ALA A 52 -6.53 8.43 -18.99
C ALA A 52 -7.23 7.06 -18.86
N ASP A 53 -7.10 6.20 -19.87
CA ASP A 53 -7.66 4.84 -19.85
C ASP A 53 -7.07 4.00 -18.72
N SER A 54 -5.76 4.17 -18.45
CA SER A 54 -5.08 3.49 -17.34
C SER A 54 -5.59 3.96 -15.97
N ALA A 55 -5.82 5.27 -15.80
CA ALA A 55 -6.37 5.83 -14.58
C ALA A 55 -7.79 5.32 -14.31
N ASP A 56 -8.66 5.31 -15.34
CA ASP A 56 -10.04 4.83 -15.22
C ASP A 56 -10.11 3.36 -14.80
N VAL A 57 -9.25 2.51 -15.35
CA VAL A 57 -9.16 1.09 -14.95
C VAL A 57 -8.75 0.96 -13.48
N VAL A 58 -7.78 1.76 -13.02
CA VAL A 58 -7.32 1.75 -11.63
C VAL A 58 -8.38 2.28 -10.66
N HIS A 59 -9.11 3.35 -11.04
CA HIS A 59 -10.16 3.95 -10.21
C HIS A 59 -11.33 2.99 -9.94
N ARG A 60 -11.64 2.10 -10.90
CA ARG A 60 -12.73 1.12 -10.77
C ARG A 60 -12.42 -0.07 -9.88
N ALA A 61 -11.16 -0.30 -9.49
CA ALA A 61 -10.76 -1.50 -8.75
C ALA A 61 -11.59 -1.72 -7.46
N ALA A 62 -11.83 -0.66 -6.67
CA ALA A 62 -12.65 -0.72 -5.46
C ALA A 62 -14.12 -1.08 -5.74
N GLU A 63 -14.69 -0.54 -6.82
CA GLU A 63 -16.07 -0.82 -7.24
C GLU A 63 -16.23 -2.27 -7.71
N VAL A 64 -15.26 -2.78 -8.48
CA VAL A 64 -15.24 -4.17 -8.94
C VAL A 64 -15.22 -5.12 -7.74
N LEU A 65 -14.37 -4.86 -6.72
CA LEU A 65 -14.36 -5.65 -5.49
C LEU A 65 -15.71 -5.60 -4.74
N ALA A 66 -16.33 -4.43 -4.69
CA ALA A 66 -17.64 -4.24 -4.07
C ALA A 66 -18.82 -4.83 -4.90
N GLY A 67 -18.55 -5.44 -6.06
CA GLY A 67 -19.57 -6.05 -6.91
C GLY A 67 -20.27 -5.10 -7.89
N GLY A 68 -19.80 -3.86 -8.03
CA GLY A 68 -20.41 -2.84 -8.90
C GLY A 68 -20.07 -2.96 -10.39
N GLY A 69 -19.13 -3.83 -10.78
CA GLY A 69 -18.62 -3.95 -12.16
C GLY A 69 -19.56 -4.59 -13.20
N GLY A 70 -20.87 -4.65 -12.96
CA GLY A 70 -21.86 -5.31 -13.81
C GLY A 70 -22.65 -4.35 -14.70
N ARG A 71 -22.00 -3.54 -15.54
CA ARG A 71 -22.68 -2.84 -16.65
C ARG A 71 -21.79 -2.76 -17.90
N GLY A 72 -21.71 -3.90 -18.57
CA GLY A 72 -21.49 -3.97 -20.02
C GLY A 72 -22.61 -4.83 -20.60
N GLU A 73 -23.59 -4.20 -21.27
CA GLU A 73 -24.53 -4.92 -22.13
C GLU A 73 -23.70 -5.69 -23.19
N ASN A 74 -23.98 -6.98 -23.38
CA ASN A 74 -23.34 -7.91 -24.34
C ASN A 74 -22.17 -8.81 -23.91
N GLN A 75 -22.05 -9.22 -22.63
CA GLN A 75 -21.21 -10.39 -22.31
C GLN A 75 -22.01 -11.53 -21.64
N PRO A 76 -22.40 -12.58 -22.39
CA PRO A 76 -22.98 -13.77 -21.81
C PRO A 76 -21.87 -14.60 -21.13
N GLY A 77 -21.95 -14.77 -19.80
CA GLY A 77 -21.16 -15.78 -19.07
C GLY A 77 -20.35 -15.35 -17.83
N GLY A 78 -20.42 -14.11 -17.35
CA GLY A 78 -19.52 -13.61 -16.30
C GLY A 78 -20.17 -13.24 -14.96
N ARG A 79 -21.16 -13.99 -14.45
CA ARG A 79 -21.84 -13.67 -13.18
C ARG A 79 -21.16 -14.35 -11.99
N ASP A 80 -19.92 -13.99 -11.71
CA ASP A 80 -19.22 -14.45 -10.51
C ASP A 80 -18.33 -13.36 -9.90
N VAL A 81 -18.90 -12.17 -9.71
CA VAL A 81 -18.22 -11.11 -8.95
C VAL A 81 -18.43 -11.38 -7.46
N THR A 82 -17.77 -12.40 -6.95
CA THR A 82 -17.73 -12.67 -5.52
C THR A 82 -17.14 -11.48 -4.79
N GLY A 83 -17.93 -10.84 -3.92
CA GLY A 83 -17.54 -9.63 -3.20
C GLY A 83 -16.64 -9.88 -1.99
N SER A 84 -16.13 -11.10 -1.81
CA SER A 84 -15.23 -11.49 -0.73
C SER A 84 -13.95 -12.14 -1.26
N ALA A 85 -12.89 -12.12 -0.47
CA ALA A 85 -11.61 -12.75 -0.81
C ALA A 85 -10.85 -13.19 0.45
N GLU A 86 -9.89 -14.10 0.23
CA GLU A 86 -8.76 -14.26 1.13
C GLU A 86 -7.80 -13.08 0.98
N VAL A 87 -7.24 -12.65 2.10
CA VAL A 87 -6.34 -11.50 2.19
C VAL A 87 -5.02 -11.95 2.80
N ARG A 88 -3.92 -11.52 2.18
CA ARG A 88 -2.60 -11.50 2.82
C ARG A 88 -2.08 -10.07 2.85
N THR A 89 -1.57 -9.62 3.97
CA THR A 89 -0.95 -8.30 4.12
C THR A 89 0.49 -8.41 4.57
N SER A 90 1.29 -7.42 4.20
CA SER A 90 2.62 -7.20 4.75
C SER A 90 2.83 -5.70 4.92
N MET A 91 3.27 -5.31 6.10
CA MET A 91 3.60 -3.93 6.42
C MET A 91 5.04 -3.86 6.89
N GLU A 92 5.86 -3.23 6.07
CA GLU A 92 7.27 -3.04 6.35
C GLU A 92 7.50 -1.59 6.78
N THR A 93 8.10 -1.41 7.94
CA THR A 93 8.50 -0.11 8.48
C THR A 93 10.01 -0.07 8.63
N ALA A 94 10.64 0.98 8.13
CA ALA A 94 12.07 1.22 8.28
C ALA A 94 12.31 2.55 9.00
N ALA A 95 12.91 2.47 10.19
CA ALA A 95 13.27 3.64 11.00
C ALA A 95 14.61 3.38 11.72
N GLY A 96 15.53 4.36 11.69
CA GLY A 96 16.78 4.30 12.47
C GLY A 96 17.65 3.06 12.22
N GLY A 97 17.66 2.52 10.99
CA GLY A 97 18.44 1.32 10.63
C GLY A 97 17.76 -0.02 10.96
N THR A 98 16.60 0.00 11.64
CA THR A 98 15.82 -1.22 11.93
C THR A 98 14.68 -1.37 10.93
N ARG A 99 14.47 -2.61 10.44
CA ARG A 99 13.36 -2.97 9.56
C ARG A 99 12.45 -3.97 10.27
N VAL A 100 11.20 -3.58 10.45
CA VAL A 100 10.15 -4.40 11.07
C VAL A 100 9.15 -4.76 9.99
N THR A 101 8.82 -6.05 9.86
CA THR A 101 7.78 -6.52 8.94
C THR A 101 6.69 -7.23 9.72
N ILE A 102 5.49 -6.68 9.70
CA ILE A 102 4.28 -7.31 10.24
C ILE A 102 3.57 -7.98 9.08
N THR A 103 3.12 -9.22 9.26
CA THR A 103 2.38 -9.96 8.23
C THR A 103 1.00 -10.33 8.71
N GLY A 104 0.01 -10.20 7.83
CA GLY A 104 -1.38 -10.52 8.14
C GLY A 104 -1.99 -11.51 7.17
N ARG A 105 -2.93 -12.32 7.66
CA ARG A 105 -3.74 -13.23 6.82
C ARG A 105 -5.16 -13.31 7.33
N GLY A 106 -6.12 -13.51 6.42
CA GLY A 106 -7.51 -13.74 6.79
C GLY A 106 -8.48 -13.59 5.62
N THR A 107 -9.70 -13.15 5.88
CA THR A 107 -10.74 -12.99 4.86
C THR A 107 -11.48 -11.67 5.02
N TYR A 108 -12.01 -11.15 3.91
CA TYR A 108 -12.68 -9.86 3.85
C TYR A 108 -13.84 -9.89 2.86
N ASP A 109 -14.98 -9.32 3.25
CA ASP A 109 -16.18 -9.09 2.43
C ASP A 109 -16.21 -7.59 2.09
N PHE A 110 -15.90 -7.25 0.84
CA PHE A 110 -15.84 -5.89 0.31
C PHE A 110 -17.21 -5.26 0.11
N ARG A 111 -18.28 -6.07 0.00
CA ARG A 111 -19.66 -5.54 -0.07
C ARG A 111 -20.10 -5.03 1.29
N LYS A 112 -19.83 -5.82 2.33
CA LYS A 112 -20.18 -5.48 3.73
C LYS A 112 -19.11 -4.64 4.43
N ARG A 113 -17.88 -4.61 3.88
CA ARG A 113 -16.67 -4.03 4.50
C ARG A 113 -16.38 -4.63 5.87
N LEU A 114 -16.49 -5.94 5.92
CA LEU A 114 -16.27 -6.72 7.12
C LEU A 114 -15.13 -7.68 6.85
N GLY A 115 -14.17 -7.74 7.75
CA GLY A 115 -13.06 -8.65 7.62
C GLY A 115 -12.49 -9.07 8.95
N ARG A 116 -11.74 -10.17 8.90
CA ARG A 116 -10.95 -10.68 10.01
C ARG A 116 -9.55 -10.95 9.51
N LEU A 117 -8.55 -10.34 10.15
CA LEU A 117 -7.13 -10.65 9.92
C LEU A 117 -6.49 -11.15 11.21
N THR A 118 -5.50 -12.01 11.06
CA THR A 118 -4.55 -12.37 12.12
C THR A 118 -3.18 -11.85 11.71
N LEU A 119 -2.63 -10.96 12.52
CA LEU A 119 -1.33 -10.33 12.31
C LEU A 119 -0.26 -10.98 13.18
N VAL A 120 0.90 -11.20 12.60
CA VAL A 120 2.09 -11.75 13.25
C VAL A 120 3.17 -10.68 13.21
N LEU A 121 3.65 -10.30 14.40
CA LEU A 121 4.77 -9.39 14.59
C LEU A 121 6.08 -10.15 14.44
N PRO A 122 7.18 -9.49 14.02
CA PRO A 122 8.46 -10.15 13.97
C PRO A 122 8.92 -10.56 15.38
N LYS A 123 9.74 -11.60 15.41
CA LYS A 123 10.44 -12.05 16.62
C LYS A 123 11.42 -10.98 17.09
N ASP A 124 11.70 -10.98 18.39
CA ASP A 124 12.72 -10.09 18.95
C ASP A 124 14.15 -10.51 18.52
N ALA A 125 15.16 -9.76 18.97
CA ALA A 125 16.56 -10.05 18.66
C ALA A 125 17.06 -11.39 19.24
N ALA A 126 16.34 -11.96 20.22
CA ALA A 126 16.61 -13.28 20.80
C ALA A 126 15.92 -14.42 20.02
N GLY A 127 15.03 -14.11 19.07
CA GLY A 127 14.34 -15.08 18.23
C GLY A 127 13.06 -15.67 18.84
N GLU A 128 12.64 -15.17 19.99
CA GLU A 128 11.46 -15.64 20.71
C GLU A 128 10.18 -14.95 20.22
N GLU A 129 9.05 -15.66 20.31
CA GLU A 129 7.73 -15.04 20.08
C GLU A 129 7.38 -14.16 21.28
N GLU A 130 7.88 -12.92 21.28
CA GLU A 130 7.55 -11.93 22.33
C GLU A 130 6.05 -11.54 22.28
N HIS A 131 5.39 -11.72 21.14
CA HIS A 131 4.01 -11.24 20.91
C HIS A 131 3.11 -12.34 20.35
N ARG A 132 1.97 -12.55 21.03
CA ARG A 132 0.88 -13.37 20.47
C ARG A 132 0.36 -12.74 19.18
N PRO A 133 -0.13 -13.54 18.22
CA PRO A 133 -0.79 -13.00 17.05
C PRO A 133 -1.95 -12.07 17.43
N ILE A 134 -1.95 -10.88 16.81
CA ILE A 134 -3.02 -9.90 16.97
C ILE A 134 -4.17 -10.33 16.09
N THR A 135 -5.39 -10.33 16.62
CA THR A 135 -6.60 -10.51 15.81
C THR A 135 -7.24 -9.16 15.57
N GLU A 136 -7.51 -8.85 14.30
CA GLU A 136 -8.18 -7.63 13.88
C GLU A 136 -9.53 -7.94 13.24
N LEU A 137 -10.58 -7.22 13.65
CA LEU A 137 -11.89 -7.21 12.99
C LEU A 137 -12.14 -5.84 12.41
N PHE A 138 -12.37 -5.80 11.10
CA PHE A 138 -12.62 -4.59 10.33
C PHE A 138 -14.12 -4.38 10.20
N THR A 139 -14.56 -3.15 10.46
CA THR A 139 -15.93 -2.68 10.23
C THR A 139 -15.91 -1.26 9.69
N PRO A 140 -16.99 -0.78 9.04
CA PRO A 140 -17.09 0.63 8.69
C PRO A 140 -16.93 1.51 9.94
N GLY A 141 -15.89 2.35 9.95
CA GLY A 141 -15.63 3.32 11.01
C GLY A 141 -14.99 2.78 12.29
N ALA A 142 -14.77 1.46 12.43
CA ALA A 142 -14.14 0.91 13.63
C ALA A 142 -13.25 -0.31 13.35
N LEU A 143 -12.14 -0.37 14.08
CA LEU A 143 -11.21 -1.50 14.14
C LEU A 143 -11.28 -2.11 15.55
N TYR A 144 -11.47 -3.43 15.62
CA TYR A 144 -11.40 -4.18 16.87
C TYR A 144 -10.14 -5.02 16.90
N MET A 145 -9.35 -4.90 17.97
CA MET A 145 -8.07 -5.63 18.12
C MET A 145 -8.07 -6.48 19.39
N LYS A 146 -7.63 -7.74 19.28
CA LYS A 146 -7.34 -8.62 20.41
C LYS A 146 -5.86 -8.95 20.46
N ASN A 147 -5.31 -9.14 21.66
CA ASN A 147 -3.90 -9.40 21.92
C ASN A 147 -2.97 -8.27 21.46
N ARG A 148 -3.45 -7.02 21.46
CA ARG A 148 -2.66 -5.85 21.05
C ARG A 148 -1.42 -5.59 21.93
N GLY A 149 -1.38 -6.16 23.13
CA GLY A 149 -0.39 -5.81 24.16
C GLY A 149 -0.73 -4.47 24.82
N ALA A 150 0.29 -3.69 25.18
CA ALA A 150 0.14 -2.32 25.70
C ALA A 150 -0.73 -2.21 26.98
N GLY A 151 -0.66 -3.22 27.84
CA GLY A 151 -1.41 -3.27 29.10
C GLY A 151 -2.88 -3.70 28.97
N VAL A 152 -3.32 -4.11 27.78
CA VAL A 152 -4.67 -4.66 27.59
C VAL A 152 -4.68 -6.14 27.97
N PRO A 153 -5.59 -6.59 28.86
CA PRO A 153 -5.71 -8.01 29.19
C PRO A 153 -6.06 -8.85 27.95
N ASP A 154 -5.49 -10.05 27.83
CA ASP A 154 -5.69 -10.95 26.68
C ASP A 154 -7.16 -11.35 26.43
N SER A 155 -7.99 -11.29 27.47
CA SER A 155 -9.42 -11.56 27.38
C SER A 155 -10.22 -10.42 26.74
N LYS A 156 -9.64 -9.22 26.65
CA LYS A 156 -10.33 -8.01 26.21
C LYS A 156 -9.99 -7.63 24.77
N TRP A 157 -10.92 -6.89 24.18
CA TRP A 157 -10.80 -6.28 22.87
C TRP A 157 -10.59 -4.78 23.02
N VAL A 158 -9.77 -4.20 22.15
CA VAL A 158 -9.70 -2.76 21.97
C VAL A 158 -10.58 -2.39 20.79
N ARG A 159 -11.49 -1.43 20.98
CA ARG A 159 -12.22 -0.80 19.88
C ARG A 159 -11.60 0.56 19.59
N VAL A 160 -11.29 0.81 18.32
CA VAL A 160 -10.76 2.09 17.85
C VAL A 160 -11.68 2.67 16.80
N ASP A 161 -12.07 3.94 16.96
CA ASP A 161 -12.75 4.70 15.92
C ASP A 161 -11.74 5.11 14.85
N THR A 162 -11.90 4.60 13.63
CA THR A 162 -10.93 4.83 12.54
C THR A 162 -10.99 6.24 12.00
N THR A 163 -12.08 6.97 12.24
CA THR A 163 -12.26 8.37 11.79
C THR A 163 -11.55 9.37 12.70
N ALA A 164 -11.25 8.96 13.94
CA ALA A 164 -10.48 9.73 14.90
C ALA A 164 -8.96 9.47 14.81
N LEU A 165 -8.55 8.47 14.02
CA LEU A 165 -7.14 8.17 13.80
C LEU A 165 -6.52 9.11 12.77
N GLU A 166 -5.35 9.65 13.07
CA GLU A 166 -4.59 10.51 12.15
C GLU A 166 -4.26 9.81 10.83
N ASP A 167 -4.05 8.49 10.86
CA ASP A 167 -3.73 7.69 9.68
C ASP A 167 -4.98 7.09 9.01
N GLY A 168 -6.18 7.31 9.55
CA GLY A 168 -7.42 6.74 9.02
C GLY A 168 -7.43 5.21 8.95
N ASN A 169 -6.68 4.53 9.83
CA ASN A 169 -6.46 3.07 9.78
C ASN A 169 -5.72 2.57 8.52
N LEU A 170 -4.87 3.41 7.92
CA LEU A 170 -4.03 2.99 6.79
C LEU A 170 -2.79 2.21 7.22
N VAL A 171 -2.28 2.44 8.44
CA VAL A 171 -1.11 1.75 8.99
C VAL A 171 -1.31 1.24 10.43
N THR A 172 -2.40 1.65 11.08
CA THR A 172 -2.76 1.22 12.44
C THR A 172 -2.81 -0.30 12.56
N GLY A 173 -2.30 -0.83 13.67
CA GLY A 173 -2.29 -2.27 13.95
C GLY A 173 -1.25 -3.07 13.17
N GLY A 174 -0.64 -2.50 12.11
CA GLY A 174 0.35 -3.17 11.28
C GLY A 174 -0.22 -3.78 10.00
N ALA A 175 -1.45 -3.41 9.63
CA ALA A 175 -2.05 -3.73 8.34
C ALA A 175 -2.91 -2.58 7.84
N THR A 176 -3.05 -2.45 6.52
CA THR A 176 -4.03 -1.52 5.92
C THR A 176 -5.36 -2.25 5.79
N ASP A 177 -6.48 -1.58 6.13
CA ASP A 177 -7.81 -2.10 5.80
C ASP A 177 -7.88 -2.44 4.29
N PRO A 178 -8.23 -3.68 3.90
CA PRO A 178 -8.23 -4.10 2.50
C PRO A 178 -9.13 -3.27 1.58
N MET A 179 -10.29 -2.79 2.06
CA MET A 179 -11.16 -1.91 1.29
C MET A 179 -10.54 -0.51 1.19
N ALA A 180 -9.97 0.03 2.27
CA ALA A 180 -9.28 1.32 2.24
C ALA A 180 -8.10 1.32 1.26
N ALA A 181 -7.34 0.21 1.20
CA ALA A 181 -6.27 0.04 0.22
C ALA A 181 -6.78 0.11 -1.23
N ALA A 182 -7.95 -0.45 -1.52
CA ALA A 182 -8.57 -0.34 -2.83
C ALA A 182 -9.15 1.07 -3.09
N GLU A 183 -9.79 1.68 -2.09
CA GLU A 183 -10.39 3.02 -2.20
C GLU A 183 -9.34 4.12 -2.41
N LEU A 184 -8.12 3.95 -1.89
CA LEU A 184 -6.99 4.83 -2.20
C LEU A 184 -6.76 4.95 -3.72
N LEU A 185 -6.98 3.89 -4.50
CA LEU A 185 -6.78 3.91 -5.94
C LEU A 185 -7.75 4.85 -6.68
N ARG A 186 -8.88 5.25 -6.07
CA ARG A 186 -9.77 6.27 -6.65
C ARG A 186 -9.14 7.66 -6.72
N GLY A 187 -8.10 7.90 -5.91
CA GLY A 187 -7.31 9.13 -5.95
C GLY A 187 -6.11 9.05 -6.89
N ALA A 188 -5.99 8.00 -7.70
CA ALA A 188 -4.82 7.78 -8.55
C ALA A 188 -4.68 8.85 -9.63
N ARG A 189 -3.45 9.31 -9.83
CA ARG A 189 -2.98 10.20 -10.89
C ARG A 189 -1.64 9.69 -11.42
N GLU A 190 -1.22 10.22 -12.56
CA GLU A 190 0.06 9.87 -13.19
C GLU A 190 0.19 8.35 -13.36
N VAL A 191 -0.91 7.71 -13.79
CA VAL A 191 -1.00 6.25 -13.89
C VAL A 191 -0.38 5.80 -15.20
N THR A 192 0.61 4.93 -15.08
CA THR A 192 1.32 4.33 -16.20
C THR A 192 1.11 2.83 -16.20
N TYR A 193 0.68 2.29 -17.34
CA TYR A 193 0.71 0.85 -17.58
C TYR A 193 2.16 0.38 -17.73
N VAL A 194 2.56 -0.59 -16.90
CA VAL A 194 3.93 -1.11 -16.85
C VAL A 194 4.07 -2.36 -17.72
N GLY A 195 3.06 -3.22 -17.74
CA GLY A 195 3.10 -4.47 -18.50
C GLY A 195 2.17 -5.54 -17.96
N ARG A 196 2.22 -6.72 -18.57
CA ARG A 196 1.56 -7.93 -18.05
C ARG A 196 2.53 -8.76 -17.24
N SER A 197 2.03 -9.42 -16.21
CA SER A 197 2.76 -10.42 -15.45
C SER A 197 1.79 -11.49 -14.94
N GLU A 198 2.30 -12.42 -14.14
CA GLU A 198 1.48 -13.46 -13.52
C GLU A 198 1.63 -13.40 -12.00
N LEU A 199 0.55 -13.63 -11.27
CA LEU A 199 0.54 -13.81 -9.81
C LEU A 199 -0.12 -15.14 -9.47
N ALA A 200 0.70 -16.13 -9.10
CA ALA A 200 0.25 -17.48 -8.73
C ALA A 200 -0.69 -18.11 -9.77
N GLY A 201 -0.28 -18.19 -11.04
CA GLY A 201 -1.10 -18.74 -12.12
C GLY A 201 -2.07 -17.76 -12.77
N VAL A 202 -2.21 -16.54 -12.24
CA VAL A 202 -3.25 -15.58 -12.67
C VAL A 202 -2.62 -14.46 -13.48
N PRO A 203 -2.99 -14.27 -14.76
CA PRO A 203 -2.59 -13.14 -15.56
C PRO A 203 -3.05 -11.83 -14.92
N VAL A 204 -2.13 -10.87 -14.83
CA VAL A 204 -2.42 -9.54 -14.29
C VAL A 204 -1.78 -8.44 -15.15
N ARG A 205 -2.42 -7.28 -15.14
CA ARG A 205 -1.88 -6.02 -15.66
C ARG A 205 -1.30 -5.22 -14.50
N HIS A 206 -0.05 -4.79 -14.64
CA HIS A 206 0.65 -3.97 -13.66
C HIS A 206 0.56 -2.50 -14.07
N TYR A 207 0.13 -1.68 -13.13
CA TYR A 207 0.15 -0.22 -13.22
C TYR A 207 0.95 0.37 -12.08
N ARG A 208 1.56 1.52 -12.32
CA ARG A 208 2.22 2.35 -11.31
C ARG A 208 1.65 3.75 -11.37
N GLY A 209 1.55 4.41 -10.24
CA GLY A 209 1.14 5.81 -10.19
C GLY A 209 1.29 6.41 -8.80
N ILE A 210 0.62 7.53 -8.60
CA ILE A 210 0.57 8.25 -7.33
C ILE A 210 -0.89 8.42 -6.93
N THR A 211 -1.23 8.04 -5.71
CA THR A 211 -2.53 8.37 -5.12
C THR A 211 -2.44 9.69 -4.37
N ASP A 212 -3.41 10.56 -4.56
CA ASP A 212 -3.68 11.68 -3.66
C ASP A 212 -4.76 11.27 -2.64
N ILE A 213 -4.40 11.19 -1.35
CA ILE A 213 -5.32 10.71 -0.29
C ILE A 213 -6.57 11.61 -0.20
N GLY A 214 -6.42 12.93 -0.36
CA GLY A 214 -7.55 13.86 -0.31
C GLY A 214 -8.53 13.67 -1.48
N ARG A 215 -8.03 13.41 -2.69
CA ARG A 215 -8.86 13.02 -3.84
C ARG A 215 -9.54 11.67 -3.61
N ALA A 216 -8.79 10.69 -3.12
CA ALA A 216 -9.35 9.39 -2.77
C ALA A 216 -10.50 9.54 -1.76
N ALA A 217 -10.32 10.33 -0.69
CA ALA A 217 -11.36 10.58 0.31
C ALA A 217 -12.64 11.16 -0.30
N ARG A 218 -12.54 12.14 -1.23
CA ARG A 218 -13.71 12.72 -1.91
C ARG A 218 -14.43 11.74 -2.83
N ALA A 219 -13.67 10.92 -3.54
CA ALA A 219 -14.19 9.90 -4.46
C ALA A 219 -14.63 8.62 -3.74
N ALA A 220 -14.24 8.44 -2.49
CA ALA A 220 -14.50 7.25 -1.72
C ALA A 220 -15.99 7.08 -1.44
N SER A 221 -16.36 5.82 -1.38
CA SER A 221 -17.67 5.37 -0.95
C SER A 221 -17.92 5.68 0.54
N PRO A 222 -19.19 5.80 0.99
CA PRO A 222 -19.52 6.36 2.30
C PRO A 222 -18.79 5.73 3.49
N GLY A 223 -18.65 4.40 3.52
CA GLY A 223 -18.01 3.69 4.64
C GLY A 223 -16.49 3.85 4.77
N SER A 224 -15.82 4.50 3.80
CA SER A 224 -14.37 4.74 3.81
C SER A 224 -14.00 6.22 3.74
N ARG A 225 -14.95 7.09 3.38
CA ARG A 225 -14.75 8.52 3.17
C ARG A 225 -14.14 9.21 4.37
N ASP A 226 -14.72 9.03 5.56
CA ASP A 226 -14.33 9.79 6.74
C ASP A 226 -12.96 9.33 7.29
N ALA A 227 -12.69 8.02 7.24
CA ALA A 227 -11.38 7.47 7.58
C ALA A 227 -10.29 8.00 6.63
N LEU A 228 -10.53 7.99 5.31
CA LEU A 228 -9.58 8.55 4.34
C LEU A 228 -9.44 10.08 4.47
N ALA A 229 -10.51 10.78 4.85
CA ALA A 229 -10.45 12.21 5.13
C ALA A 229 -9.61 12.51 6.38
N ALA A 230 -9.67 11.65 7.41
CA ALA A 230 -8.80 11.72 8.57
C ALA A 230 -7.33 11.49 8.17
N ALA A 231 -7.06 10.43 7.39
CA ALA A 231 -5.74 10.15 6.83
C ALA A 231 -5.19 11.35 6.04
N ALA A 232 -6.00 11.98 5.18
CA ALA A 232 -5.57 13.15 4.39
C ALA A 232 -5.16 14.36 5.24
N ARG A 233 -5.59 14.42 6.50
CA ARG A 233 -5.20 15.46 7.47
C ARG A 233 -3.96 15.07 8.27
N GLY A 234 -3.83 13.80 8.65
CA GLY A 234 -2.73 13.34 9.50
C GLY A 234 -1.44 13.01 8.75
N PHE A 235 -1.51 12.59 7.49
CA PHE A 235 -0.30 12.36 6.69
C PHE A 235 0.38 13.69 6.31
N ARG A 236 1.70 13.78 6.53
CA ARG A 236 2.51 14.93 6.10
C ARG A 236 2.48 15.13 4.59
N THR A 237 2.37 14.05 3.85
CA THR A 237 2.33 14.06 2.39
C THR A 237 1.17 13.21 1.93
N ASN A 238 0.26 13.84 1.19
CA ASN A 238 -0.92 13.17 0.65
C ASN A 238 -0.64 12.37 -0.63
N ALA A 239 0.57 12.46 -1.18
CA ALA A 239 1.02 11.69 -2.33
C ALA A 239 1.57 10.32 -1.89
N VAL A 240 0.91 9.25 -2.32
CA VAL A 240 1.24 7.87 -1.99
C VAL A 240 1.58 7.11 -3.27
N PRO A 241 2.87 6.88 -3.57
CA PRO A 241 3.25 6.05 -4.70
C PRO A 241 2.71 4.63 -4.56
N PHE A 242 2.18 4.08 -5.65
CA PHE A 242 1.65 2.72 -5.66
C PHE A 242 2.13 1.88 -6.86
N ASP A 243 2.13 0.57 -6.65
CA ASP A 243 2.14 -0.44 -7.72
C ASP A 243 0.87 -1.29 -7.53
N VAL A 244 0.07 -1.47 -8.58
CA VAL A 244 -1.19 -2.22 -8.54
C VAL A 244 -1.25 -3.26 -9.65
N TYR A 245 -1.81 -4.42 -9.33
CA TYR A 245 -1.93 -5.58 -10.22
C TYR A 245 -3.40 -5.99 -10.28
N LEU A 246 -3.99 -5.86 -11.47
CA LEU A 246 -5.41 -6.13 -11.74
C LEU A 246 -5.56 -7.33 -12.67
N ASP A 247 -6.49 -8.23 -12.40
CA ASP A 247 -6.81 -9.31 -13.34
C ASP A 247 -7.63 -8.83 -14.54
N ASP A 248 -7.98 -9.75 -15.44
CA ASP A 248 -8.74 -9.42 -16.65
C ASP A 248 -10.14 -8.88 -16.34
N ALA A 249 -10.74 -9.30 -15.23
CA ALA A 249 -12.02 -8.80 -14.73
C ALA A 249 -11.88 -7.43 -14.01
N GLY A 250 -10.66 -6.88 -13.91
CA GLY A 250 -10.39 -5.63 -13.19
C GLY A 250 -10.37 -5.79 -11.68
N ARG A 251 -10.37 -7.03 -11.15
CA ARG A 251 -10.25 -7.25 -9.71
C ARG A 251 -8.83 -6.98 -9.27
N LEU A 252 -8.72 -6.28 -8.15
CA LEU A 252 -7.45 -6.08 -7.48
C LEU A 252 -6.88 -7.42 -7.00
N ARG A 253 -5.69 -7.82 -7.46
CA ARG A 253 -4.96 -9.01 -6.99
C ARG A 253 -3.84 -8.67 -6.03
N LYS A 254 -3.20 -7.52 -6.25
CA LYS A 254 -2.15 -7.00 -5.37
C LYS A 254 -2.07 -5.48 -5.49
N VAL A 255 -1.95 -4.79 -4.35
CA VAL A 255 -1.55 -3.38 -4.31
C VAL A 255 -0.43 -3.21 -3.31
N ARG A 256 0.55 -2.37 -3.66
CA ARG A 256 1.62 -1.93 -2.79
C ARG A 256 1.59 -0.41 -2.70
N HIS A 257 1.39 0.14 -1.51
CA HIS A 257 1.48 1.57 -1.22
C HIS A 257 2.76 1.88 -0.46
N ARG A 258 3.31 3.08 -0.70
CA ARG A 258 4.45 3.62 0.04
C ARG A 258 3.99 4.88 0.75
N PHE A 259 3.80 4.78 2.06
CA PHE A 259 3.38 5.89 2.91
C PHE A 259 4.59 6.52 3.60
N SER A 260 4.53 7.83 3.83
CA SER A 260 5.50 8.56 4.66
C SER A 260 4.78 9.12 5.88
N PHE A 261 5.09 8.59 7.07
CA PHE A 261 4.47 9.00 8.32
C PHE A 261 5.44 9.75 9.23
N ALA A 262 4.92 10.62 10.08
CA ALA A 262 5.67 11.40 11.04
C ALA A 262 5.68 10.71 12.42
N ASN A 263 6.77 10.05 12.82
CA ASN A 263 6.78 9.44 14.14
C ASN A 263 6.85 10.52 15.23
N GLY A 264 5.88 10.58 16.15
CA GLY A 264 5.84 11.59 17.22
C GLY A 264 5.30 12.97 16.82
N GLY A 265 4.46 13.05 15.79
CA GLY A 265 3.79 14.30 15.36
C GLY A 265 4.58 15.14 14.36
N HIS A 266 4.11 16.36 14.06
CA HIS A 266 4.58 17.19 12.95
C HIS A 266 6.09 17.57 12.97
N GLY A 267 6.81 17.36 14.07
CA GLY A 267 8.25 17.63 14.19
C GLY A 267 9.19 16.41 14.17
N GLY A 268 8.68 15.17 14.25
CA GLY A 268 9.54 13.99 14.35
C GLY A 268 10.10 13.45 13.02
N PRO A 269 11.00 12.45 13.05
CA PRO A 269 11.57 11.89 11.83
C PRO A 269 10.50 11.22 10.95
N THR A 270 10.63 11.41 9.64
CA THR A 270 9.75 10.72 8.67
C THR A 270 10.13 9.25 8.59
N VAL A 271 9.14 8.39 8.77
CA VAL A 271 9.25 6.94 8.65
C VAL A 271 8.58 6.50 7.35
N GLN A 272 9.28 5.67 6.59
CA GLN A 272 8.71 5.08 5.38
C GLN A 272 8.04 3.75 5.74
N VAL A 273 6.79 3.62 5.33
CA VAL A 273 5.97 2.42 5.51
C VAL A 273 5.58 1.88 4.14
N VAL A 274 5.95 0.64 3.86
CA VAL A 274 5.53 -0.07 2.66
C VAL A 274 4.42 -1.04 3.05
N SER A 275 3.21 -0.75 2.63
CA SER A 275 2.06 -1.64 2.81
C SER A 275 1.81 -2.43 1.53
N THR A 276 1.65 -3.73 1.65
CA THR A 276 1.24 -4.61 0.55
C THR A 276 -0.01 -5.38 0.96
N THR A 277 -1.03 -5.37 0.10
CA THR A 277 -2.24 -6.21 0.20
C THR A 277 -2.30 -7.12 -1.01
N LEU A 278 -2.47 -8.43 -0.79
CA LEU A 278 -2.69 -9.44 -1.82
C LEU A 278 -4.06 -10.09 -1.60
N LEU A 279 -4.81 -10.23 -2.69
CA LEU A 279 -6.15 -10.81 -2.71
C LEU A 279 -6.16 -12.07 -3.58
N SER A 280 -6.68 -13.15 -3.00
CA SER A 280 -6.84 -14.46 -3.63
C SER A 280 -8.12 -15.12 -3.14
N GLY A 281 -8.44 -16.34 -3.60
CA GLY A 281 -9.58 -17.10 -3.06
C GLY A 281 -10.90 -16.32 -3.09
N PHE A 282 -11.14 -15.60 -4.20
CA PHE A 282 -12.36 -14.81 -4.38
C PHE A 282 -13.60 -15.70 -4.19
N GLY A 283 -14.55 -15.27 -3.36
CA GLY A 283 -15.72 -16.07 -2.96
C GLY A 283 -15.58 -16.80 -1.64
N ALA A 284 -14.43 -16.70 -0.96
CA ALA A 284 -14.26 -17.25 0.37
C ALA A 284 -15.36 -16.75 1.34
N PRO A 285 -15.93 -17.64 2.18
CA PRO A 285 -16.90 -17.24 3.19
C PRO A 285 -16.25 -16.34 4.24
N VAL A 286 -16.97 -15.32 4.67
CA VAL A 286 -16.51 -14.35 5.67
C VAL A 286 -17.48 -14.36 6.84
N THR A 287 -16.97 -14.70 8.02
CA THR A 287 -17.71 -14.64 9.28
C THR A 287 -16.95 -13.75 10.25
N VAL A 288 -17.59 -12.66 10.67
CA VAL A 288 -17.07 -11.74 11.68
C VAL A 288 -18.09 -11.68 12.81
N GLN A 289 -17.67 -12.09 13.99
CA GLN A 289 -18.43 -11.93 15.23
C GLN A 289 -17.79 -10.80 16.01
N LEU A 290 -18.54 -9.72 16.24
CA LEU A 290 -18.08 -8.61 17.05
C LEU A 290 -18.10 -9.00 18.53
N PRO A 291 -17.16 -8.50 19.34
CA PRO A 291 -17.16 -8.74 20.78
C PRO A 291 -18.37 -8.09 21.46
N ASP A 292 -18.81 -8.67 22.57
CA ASP A 292 -19.78 -8.05 23.47
C ASP A 292 -19.17 -6.79 24.09
N ASP A 293 -20.00 -5.80 24.45
CA ASP A 293 -19.54 -4.56 25.11
C ASP A 293 -18.75 -4.82 26.39
N ARG A 294 -19.13 -5.84 27.16
CA ARG A 294 -18.40 -6.26 28.38
C ARG A 294 -16.96 -6.71 28.09
N ASP A 295 -16.68 -7.14 26.87
CA ASP A 295 -15.37 -7.62 26.45
C ASP A 295 -14.51 -6.51 25.84
N ILE A 296 -15.07 -5.31 25.66
CA ILE A 296 -14.31 -4.13 25.28
C ILE A 296 -13.54 -3.59 26.49
N TYR A 297 -12.25 -3.36 26.29
CA TYR A 297 -11.40 -2.68 27.26
C TYR A 297 -11.69 -1.18 27.28
N THR A 298 -12.04 -0.66 28.44
CA THR A 298 -12.35 0.76 28.66
C THR A 298 -11.27 1.51 29.45
N GLY A 299 -10.19 0.83 29.83
CA GLY A 299 -9.06 1.43 30.54
C GLY A 299 -8.13 2.22 29.61
N LYS A 300 -7.10 2.84 30.18
CA LYS A 300 -6.06 3.53 29.40
C LYS A 300 -5.19 2.51 28.65
N ILE A 301 -4.97 2.75 27.37
CA ILE A 301 -4.01 2.01 26.54
C ILE A 301 -2.69 2.77 26.64
N GLN A 302 -1.63 2.10 27.08
CA GLN A 302 -0.31 2.72 27.09
C GLN A 302 0.19 2.80 25.64
N GLN A 303 0.42 3.99 25.11
CA GLN A 303 1.19 4.08 23.87
C GLN A 303 2.61 3.64 24.19
N GLY A 304 3.08 2.58 23.53
CA GLY A 304 4.37 1.98 23.84
C GLY A 304 5.48 3.02 23.80
N GLN A 305 6.02 3.37 24.97
CA GLN A 305 7.36 3.93 25.04
C GLN A 305 8.33 2.76 24.85
N ARG A 306 9.08 2.79 23.76
CA ARG A 306 10.41 2.19 23.71
C ARG A 306 11.39 3.33 23.48
#